data_AF-A0A804JXU6-F1
#
_entry.id   AF-A0A804JXU6-F1
#
_cell.length_a   1.000
_cell.length_b   1.000
_cell.length_c   1.000
_cell.angle_alpha   90.00
_cell.angle_beta   90.00
_cell.angle_gamma   90.00
#
_symmetry.space_group_name_H-M   'P 1'
#
loop_
_entity.id
_entity.type
_entity.pdbx_description
1 polymer ?
#
loop_
_entity_poly.entity_id
_entity_poly.type
_entity_poly.pdbx_seq_one_letter_code
_entity_poly.pdbx_strand_id
1 'polypeptide(L)'
;MTCLCTRWLIQSKLLARLLEGRLQGSSLPLRLHISLPRTTGGVKKPHRFRPGTVALREIRKYQKRTELLIRKLPFQRLVREIAQDFKTDLRFQSHAVLALQEAAEAYLVGLFEDTNLCAIHAKRVTIMPKDIQLARRIRGERA
;
A
#
# COMPACT_ATOMS: atom_id res chain seq x y z
N MET A 1 -7.50 -0.50 -18.95
CA MET A 1 -6.66 -0.54 -17.73
C MET A 1 -6.12 0.83 -17.28
N THR A 2 -6.42 1.94 -17.97
CA THR A 2 -5.97 3.30 -17.61
C THR A 2 -6.68 3.93 -16.40
N CYS A 3 -7.90 3.47 -16.05
CA CYS A 3 -8.74 4.09 -15.01
C CYS A 3 -8.21 3.92 -13.57
N LEU A 4 -7.40 2.90 -13.29
CA LEU A 4 -6.80 2.73 -11.97
C LEU A 4 -5.79 3.86 -11.70
N CYS A 5 -4.94 4.21 -12.68
CA CYS A 5 -3.90 5.23 -12.51
C CYS A 5 -4.46 6.63 -12.19
N THR A 6 -5.57 7.03 -12.83
CA THR A 6 -6.17 8.36 -12.63
C THR A 6 -6.93 8.49 -11.32
N ARG A 7 -7.68 7.46 -10.89
CA ARG A 7 -8.39 7.47 -9.58
C ARG A 7 -7.40 7.47 -8.41
N TRP A 8 -6.32 6.70 -8.55
CA TRP A 8 -5.25 6.59 -7.56
C TRP A 8 -4.48 7.92 -7.35
N LEU A 9 -4.33 8.72 -8.41
CA LEU A 9 -3.67 10.04 -8.34
C LEU A 9 -4.42 11.07 -7.47
N ILE A 10 -5.73 10.90 -7.27
CA ILE A 10 -6.54 11.75 -6.38
C ILE A 10 -6.31 11.33 -4.92
N GLN A 11 -6.34 10.02 -4.65
CA GLN A 11 -6.06 9.44 -3.34
C GLN A 11 -4.66 9.81 -2.83
N SER A 12 -3.67 9.81 -3.72
CA SER A 12 -2.27 10.11 -3.39
C SER A 12 -2.06 11.58 -3.02
N LYS A 13 -2.75 12.51 -3.70
CA LYS A 13 -2.77 13.93 -3.33
C LYS A 13 -3.47 14.16 -1.99
N LEU A 14 -4.53 13.42 -1.68
CA LEU A 14 -5.22 13.51 -0.38
C LEU A 14 -4.34 12.98 0.76
N LEU A 15 -3.69 11.82 0.58
CA LEU A 15 -2.79 11.23 1.57
C LEU A 15 -1.52 12.08 1.77
N ALA A 16 -0.97 12.66 0.70
CA ALA A 16 0.14 13.61 0.77
C ALA A 16 -0.25 14.86 1.58
N ARG A 17 -1.38 15.50 1.25
CA ARG A 17 -1.90 16.67 1.99
C ARG A 17 -2.14 16.38 3.48
N LEU A 18 -2.70 15.21 3.82
CA LEU A 18 -2.97 14.81 5.20
C LEU A 18 -1.71 14.51 6.02
N LEU A 19 -0.63 14.04 5.39
CA LEU A 19 0.65 13.77 6.07
C LEU A 19 1.58 14.99 6.10
N GLU A 20 1.61 15.78 5.03
CA GLU A 20 2.37 17.05 4.96
C GLU A 20 1.76 18.10 5.91
N GLY A 21 0.43 18.20 5.98
CA GLY A 21 -0.28 19.09 6.90
C GLY A 21 -0.11 18.75 8.40
N ARG A 22 0.45 17.58 8.75
CA ARG A 22 0.84 17.23 10.14
C ARG A 22 2.33 17.43 10.43
N LEU A 23 3.14 17.79 9.44
CA LEU A 23 4.59 18.00 9.61
C LEU A 23 5.01 19.48 9.60
N GLN A 24 4.10 20.40 9.26
CA GLN A 24 4.32 21.86 9.33
C GLN A 24 3.60 22.45 10.54
N GLY A 25 4.16 22.21 11.73
CA GLY A 25 3.58 22.62 13.02
C GLY A 25 4.60 23.12 14.04
N SER A 26 5.66 23.83 13.59
CA SER A 26 6.61 24.52 14.48
C SER A 26 7.46 25.57 13.74
N SER A 27 7.06 26.83 13.82
CA SER A 27 7.91 28.03 13.77
C SER A 27 8.68 28.18 15.10
N LEU A 28 9.72 29.00 15.30
CA LEU A 28 10.73 29.78 14.54
C LEU A 28 11.76 30.26 15.62
N PRO A 29 12.92 30.91 15.32
CA PRO A 29 13.75 30.97 14.11
C PRO A 29 15.26 30.68 14.37
N LEU A 30 16.05 30.70 13.28
CA LEU A 30 17.49 30.98 13.15
C LEU A 30 18.39 31.12 14.41
N ARG A 31 19.46 30.31 14.48
CA ARG A 31 20.75 30.69 15.09
C ARG A 31 21.90 30.24 14.19
N LEU A 32 22.62 31.19 13.59
CA LEU A 32 23.87 30.90 12.88
C LEU A 32 24.92 30.48 13.92
N HIS A 33 25.33 29.21 13.87
CA HIS A 33 26.48 28.73 14.61
C HIS A 33 27.54 28.27 13.60
N ILE A 34 28.62 29.06 13.48
CA ILE A 34 29.82 28.62 12.78
C ILE A 34 30.44 27.52 13.63
N SER A 35 30.54 26.31 13.09
CA SER A 35 31.14 25.16 13.76
C SER A 35 32.33 24.65 12.95
N LEU A 36 33.52 24.70 13.55
CA LEU A 36 34.77 24.21 12.96
C LEU A 36 34.66 22.72 12.55
N PRO A 37 35.33 22.30 11.47
CA PRO A 37 35.31 20.90 11.02
C PRO A 37 36.09 20.01 12.00
N ARG A 38 35.40 19.30 12.88
CA ARG A 38 36.03 18.32 13.78
C ARG A 38 36.23 16.98 13.06
N THR A 39 37.43 16.76 12.56
CA THR A 39 37.89 15.49 12.00
C THR A 39 38.15 14.46 13.09
N THR A 40 37.13 13.66 13.45
CA THR A 40 37.30 12.50 14.33
C THR A 40 36.53 11.29 13.80
N GLY A 41 37.23 10.18 13.54
CA GLY A 41 36.69 8.95 12.99
C GLY A 41 35.81 8.15 13.95
N GLY A 42 34.60 8.63 14.23
CA GLY A 42 33.57 7.84 14.90
C GLY A 42 32.80 6.97 13.90
N VAL A 43 32.57 5.69 14.24
CA VAL A 43 31.67 4.81 13.47
C VAL A 43 30.29 5.45 13.42
N LYS A 44 29.83 5.84 12.22
CA LYS A 44 28.53 6.48 12.03
C LYS A 44 27.42 5.52 12.50
N LYS A 45 26.63 5.96 13.48
CA LYS A 45 25.46 5.21 13.96
C LYS A 45 24.55 4.85 12.75
N PRO A 46 24.01 3.63 12.65
CA PRO A 46 23.16 3.23 11.53
C PRO A 46 21.99 4.21 11.34
N HIS A 47 21.86 4.77 10.14
CA HIS A 47 20.82 5.75 9.85
C HIS A 47 19.43 5.10 9.84
N ARG A 48 18.62 5.38 10.86
CA ARG A 48 17.23 4.93 10.96
C ARG A 48 16.29 6.00 10.38
N PHE A 49 15.53 5.64 9.35
CA PHE A 49 14.46 6.48 8.81
C PHE A 49 13.37 6.73 9.86
N ARG A 50 12.73 7.91 9.83
CA ARG A 50 11.56 8.22 10.66
C ARG A 50 10.39 7.28 10.30
N PRO A 51 9.51 6.93 11.26
CA PRO A 51 8.30 6.16 10.95
C PRO A 51 7.48 6.88 9.88
N GLY A 52 6.92 6.12 8.93
CA GLY A 52 6.22 6.64 7.75
C GLY A 52 7.11 6.97 6.55
N THR A 53 8.39 7.33 6.72
CA THR A 53 9.27 7.67 5.58
C THR A 53 9.51 6.49 4.64
N VAL A 54 9.68 5.28 5.19
CA VAL A 54 9.87 4.05 4.40
C VAL A 54 8.57 3.69 3.67
N ALA A 55 7.44 3.68 4.38
CA ALA A 55 6.12 3.39 3.83
C ALA A 55 5.74 4.35 2.68
N LEU A 56 5.98 5.66 2.81
CA LEU A 56 5.73 6.61 1.72
C LEU A 56 6.59 6.35 0.48
N ARG A 57 7.83 5.89 0.65
CA ARG A 57 8.73 5.52 -0.45
C ARG A 57 8.28 4.21 -1.13
N GLU A 58 7.87 3.22 -0.37
CA GLU A 58 7.29 1.97 -0.88
C GLU A 58 5.98 2.22 -1.62
N ILE A 59 5.08 2.99 -1.02
CA ILE A 59 3.85 3.45 -1.65
C ILE A 59 4.17 4.08 -3.01
N ARG A 60 5.08 5.07 -3.10
CA ARG A 60 5.51 5.69 -4.37
C ARG A 60 6.14 4.71 -5.37
N LYS A 61 6.90 3.71 -4.90
CA LYS A 61 7.51 2.68 -5.75
C LYS A 61 6.44 1.82 -6.42
N TYR A 62 5.44 1.36 -5.67
CA TYR A 62 4.47 0.38 -6.17
C TYR A 62 3.42 0.95 -7.13
N GLN A 63 2.98 2.21 -6.98
CA GLN A 63 2.13 2.90 -7.99
C GLN A 63 2.85 3.16 -9.32
N LYS A 64 4.17 3.32 -9.33
CA LYS A 64 4.96 3.55 -10.56
C LYS A 64 5.18 2.26 -11.37
N ARG A 65 4.87 1.09 -10.80
CA ARG A 65 5.09 -0.22 -11.40
C ARG A 65 3.79 -1.01 -11.50
N THR A 66 3.76 -1.97 -12.40
CA THR A 66 2.68 -2.94 -12.56
C THR A 66 3.21 -4.36 -12.29
N GLU A 67 4.14 -4.49 -11.34
CA GLU A 67 4.71 -5.77 -10.94
C GLU A 67 3.76 -6.50 -9.97
N LEU A 68 3.46 -7.77 -10.23
CA LEU A 68 2.65 -8.60 -9.34
C LEU A 68 3.31 -8.73 -7.97
N LEU A 69 2.54 -8.46 -6.92
CA LEU A 69 3.02 -8.40 -5.54
C LEU A 69 2.97 -9.76 -4.83
N ILE A 70 2.05 -10.64 -5.24
CA ILE A 70 1.92 -11.99 -4.67
C ILE A 70 2.91 -12.93 -5.36
N ARG A 71 3.60 -13.77 -4.59
CA ARG A 71 4.49 -14.79 -5.15
C ARG A 71 3.67 -15.82 -5.95
N LYS A 72 4.04 -16.06 -7.21
CA LYS A 72 3.29 -16.93 -8.13
C LYS A 72 3.08 -18.36 -7.62
N LEU A 73 4.10 -18.98 -7.00
CA LEU A 73 4.03 -20.37 -6.53
C LEU A 73 2.98 -20.61 -5.42
N PRO A 74 2.95 -19.86 -4.29
CA PRO A 74 1.89 -20.03 -3.29
C PRO A 74 0.50 -19.64 -3.83
N PHE A 75 0.38 -18.63 -4.69
CA PHE A 75 -0.90 -18.31 -5.33
C PHE A 75 -1.41 -19.48 -6.19
N GLN A 76 -0.54 -20.10 -7.00
CA GLN A 76 -0.89 -21.29 -7.78
C GLN A 76 -1.30 -22.48 -6.89
N ARG A 77 -0.70 -22.65 -5.71
CA ARG A 77 -1.10 -23.70 -4.76
C ARG A 77 -2.51 -23.43 -4.23
N LEU A 78 -2.78 -22.21 -3.77
CA LEU A 78 -4.10 -21.80 -3.27
C LEU A 78 -5.21 -21.95 -4.32
N VAL A 79 -4.95 -21.57 -5.58
CA VAL A 79 -5.92 -21.75 -6.68
C VAL A 79 -6.25 -23.23 -6.90
N ARG A 80 -5.27 -24.14 -6.75
CA ARG A 80 -5.47 -25.58 -6.92
C ARG A 80 -6.16 -26.22 -5.73
N GLU A 81 -5.86 -25.77 -4.52
CA GLU A 81 -6.52 -26.14 -3.27
C GLU A 81 -8.02 -25.85 -3.36
N ILE A 82 -8.38 -24.58 -3.59
CA ILE A 82 -9.78 -24.15 -3.75
C ILE A 82 -10.48 -24.90 -4.89
N ALA A 83 -9.80 -25.13 -6.02
CA ALA A 83 -10.41 -25.80 -7.17
C ALA A 83 -10.71 -27.29 -6.91
N GLN A 84 -9.88 -27.96 -6.11
CA GLN A 84 -10.03 -29.37 -5.76
C GLN A 84 -11.33 -29.62 -4.99
N ASP A 85 -11.77 -28.65 -4.16
CA ASP A 85 -13.02 -28.72 -3.40
C ASP A 85 -14.27 -28.74 -4.31
N PHE A 86 -14.18 -28.20 -5.53
CA PHE A 86 -15.29 -28.18 -6.49
C PHE A 86 -15.24 -29.37 -7.47
N LYS A 87 -14.05 -29.75 -7.93
CA LYS A 87 -13.88 -30.87 -8.88
C LYS A 87 -12.45 -31.39 -8.85
N THR A 88 -12.31 -32.71 -8.72
CA THR A 88 -11.00 -33.38 -8.78
C THR A 88 -10.40 -33.30 -10.19
N ASP A 89 -9.08 -33.39 -10.28
CA ASP A 89 -8.31 -33.57 -11.53
C ASP A 89 -8.39 -32.41 -12.54
N LEU A 90 -8.66 -31.19 -12.04
CA LEU A 90 -8.64 -29.98 -12.86
C LEU A 90 -7.23 -29.59 -13.36
N ARG A 91 -7.08 -29.48 -14.69
CA ARG A 91 -5.86 -29.02 -15.35
C ARG A 91 -5.95 -27.53 -15.66
N PHE A 92 -5.07 -26.74 -15.04
CA PHE A 92 -4.97 -25.30 -15.27
C PHE A 92 -3.94 -24.95 -16.34
N GLN A 93 -4.33 -24.08 -17.28
CA GLN A 93 -3.40 -23.40 -18.19
C GLN A 93 -2.59 -22.34 -17.43
N SER A 94 -1.32 -22.14 -17.80
CA SER A 94 -0.43 -21.14 -17.19
C SER A 94 -1.03 -19.72 -17.20
N HIS A 95 -1.58 -19.29 -18.33
CA HIS A 95 -2.21 -18.00 -18.50
C HIS A 95 -3.49 -17.83 -17.67
N ALA A 96 -4.26 -18.91 -17.42
CA ALA A 96 -5.45 -18.84 -16.57
C ALA A 96 -5.10 -18.52 -15.11
N VAL A 97 -4.03 -19.13 -14.58
CA VAL A 97 -3.55 -18.83 -13.22
C VAL A 97 -3.04 -17.38 -13.12
N LEU A 98 -2.37 -16.87 -14.16
CA LEU A 98 -1.94 -15.47 -14.21
C LEU A 98 -3.13 -14.50 -14.25
N ALA A 99 -4.15 -14.76 -15.07
CA ALA A 99 -5.36 -13.94 -15.14
C ALA A 99 -6.12 -13.91 -13.80
N LEU A 100 -6.21 -15.06 -13.10
CA LEU A 100 -6.76 -15.11 -11.74
C LEU A 100 -5.92 -14.28 -10.75
N GLN A 101 -4.60 -14.28 -10.89
CA GLN A 101 -3.72 -13.49 -10.03
C GLN A 101 -3.89 -11.98 -10.29
N GLU A 102 -3.92 -11.55 -11.55
CA GLU A 102 -4.14 -10.16 -11.93
C GLU A 102 -5.49 -9.64 -11.43
N ALA A 103 -6.56 -10.43 -11.60
CA ALA A 103 -7.89 -10.08 -11.10
C ALA A 103 -7.93 -9.99 -9.57
N ALA A 104 -7.32 -10.94 -8.86
CA ALA A 104 -7.28 -10.96 -7.40
C ALA A 104 -6.47 -9.78 -6.82
N GLU A 105 -5.29 -9.48 -7.38
CA GLU A 105 -4.49 -8.33 -6.94
C GLU A 105 -5.17 -7.00 -7.24
N ALA A 106 -5.78 -6.84 -8.43
CA ALA A 106 -6.54 -5.63 -8.77
C ALA A 106 -7.74 -5.41 -7.84
N TYR A 107 -8.47 -6.47 -7.51
CA TYR A 107 -9.58 -6.43 -6.55
C TYR A 107 -9.11 -6.02 -5.14
N LEU A 108 -8.03 -6.63 -4.65
CA LEU A 108 -7.47 -6.31 -3.33
C LEU A 108 -6.96 -4.87 -3.25
N VAL A 109 -6.26 -4.38 -4.27
CA VAL A 109 -5.81 -2.97 -4.33
C VAL A 109 -6.99 -2.02 -4.29
N GLY A 110 -8.02 -2.26 -5.11
CA GLY A 110 -9.24 -1.43 -5.10
C GLY A 110 -9.98 -1.49 -3.76
N LEU A 111 -10.05 -2.64 -3.10
CA LEU A 111 -10.63 -2.76 -1.76
C LEU A 111 -9.80 -1.96 -0.73
N PHE A 112 -8.46 -2.01 -0.80
CA PHE A 112 -7.61 -1.22 0.09
C PHE A 112 -7.76 0.28 -0.12
N GLU A 113 -8.00 0.77 -1.34
CA GLU A 113 -8.34 2.16 -1.60
C GLU A 113 -9.58 2.60 -0.81
N ASP A 114 -10.69 1.86 -0.88
CA ASP A 114 -11.93 2.20 -0.16
C ASP A 114 -11.76 2.08 1.36
N THR A 115 -10.99 1.10 1.85
CA THR A 115 -10.68 0.98 3.29
C THR A 115 -9.88 2.16 3.82
N ASN A 116 -8.98 2.71 3.00
CA ASN A 116 -8.18 3.87 3.36
C ASN A 116 -9.06 5.12 3.44
N LEU A 117 -10.03 5.29 2.52
CA LEU A 117 -11.05 6.34 2.65
C LEU A 117 -11.88 6.20 3.93
N CYS A 118 -12.30 4.98 4.28
CA CYS A 118 -13.02 4.71 5.53
C CYS A 118 -12.18 5.04 6.79
N ALA A 119 -10.88 4.71 6.78
CA ALA A 119 -9.97 5.05 7.87
C ALA A 119 -9.76 6.57 8.00
N ILE A 120 -9.56 7.27 6.88
CA ILE A 120 -9.41 8.74 6.82
C ILE A 120 -10.68 9.44 7.29
N HIS A 121 -11.86 8.97 6.88
CA HIS A 121 -13.16 9.49 7.33
C HIS A 121 -13.29 9.41 8.86
N ALA A 122 -12.80 8.32 9.46
CA ALA A 122 -12.69 8.14 10.91
C ALA A 122 -11.46 8.82 11.56
N LYS A 123 -10.82 9.78 10.88
CA LYS A 123 -9.63 10.55 11.33
C LYS A 123 -8.41 9.69 11.69
N ARG A 124 -8.29 8.48 11.13
CA ARG A 124 -7.17 7.54 11.34
C ARG A 124 -6.30 7.41 10.09
N VAL A 125 -5.05 7.03 10.30
CA VAL A 125 -4.08 6.68 9.23
C VAL A 125 -3.89 5.16 9.12
N THR A 126 -4.14 4.41 10.20
CA THR A 126 -4.07 2.95 10.23
C THR A 126 -5.43 2.35 9.88
N ILE A 127 -5.47 1.54 8.81
CA ILE A 127 -6.62 0.72 8.44
C ILE A 127 -6.87 -0.38 9.49
N MET A 128 -8.13 -0.72 9.70
CA MET A 128 -8.58 -1.73 10.67
C MET A 128 -9.60 -2.68 10.02
N PRO A 129 -9.83 -3.90 10.55
CA PRO A 129 -10.80 -4.85 9.99
C PRO A 129 -12.22 -4.27 9.82
N LYS A 130 -12.64 -3.36 10.71
CA LYS A 130 -13.92 -2.64 10.61
C LYS A 130 -14.03 -1.76 9.35
N ASP A 131 -12.91 -1.23 8.85
CA ASP A 131 -12.88 -0.42 7.63
C ASP A 131 -13.08 -1.30 6.39
N ILE A 132 -12.54 -2.53 6.40
CA ILE A 132 -12.77 -3.56 5.38
C ILE A 132 -14.23 -4.01 5.39
N GLN A 133 -14.78 -4.29 6.57
CA GLN A 133 -16.19 -4.66 6.71
C GLN A 133 -17.13 -3.54 6.24
N LEU A 134 -16.80 -2.28 6.49
CA LEU A 134 -17.56 -1.12 6.01
C LEU A 134 -17.48 -0.98 4.49
N ALA A 135 -16.26 -1.01 3.92
CA ALA A 135 -16.05 -0.93 2.47
C ALA A 135 -16.82 -2.03 1.72
N ARG A 136 -16.68 -3.30 2.13
CA ARG A 136 -17.43 -4.44 1.55
C ARG A 136 -18.94 -4.28 1.67
N ARG A 137 -19.44 -3.69 2.77
CA ARG A 137 -20.88 -3.43 2.96
C ARG A 137 -21.39 -2.37 2.00
N ILE A 138 -20.65 -1.28 1.79
CA ILE A 138 -21.02 -0.20 0.88
C ILE A 138 -20.99 -0.67 -0.58
N ARG A 139 -20.06 -1.57 -0.94
CA ARG A 139 -19.98 -2.16 -2.27
C ARG A 139 -21.06 -3.19 -2.62
N GLY A 140 -21.83 -3.66 -1.63
CA GLY A 140 -22.77 -4.78 -1.83
C GLY A 140 -22.10 -6.16 -1.92
N GLU A 141 -20.81 -6.29 -1.58
CA GLU A 141 -20.05 -7.55 -1.56
C GLU A 141 -20.35 -8.42 -0.31
N ARG A 142 -21.42 -8.10 0.41
CA ARG A 142 -22.02 -8.90 1.48
C ARG A 142 -23.35 -9.45 0.99
N ALA A 143 -23.34 -10.70 0.56
CA ALA A 143 -24.43 -11.62 0.88
C ALA A 143 -24.40 -11.91 2.39
#